data_AF-A0A3D5S7G8-F1
#
_entry.id   AF-A0A3D5S7G8-F1
#
_cell.length_a   1.000
_cell.length_b   1.000
_cell.length_c   1.000
_cell.angle_alpha   90.00
_cell.angle_beta   90.00
_cell.angle_gamma   90.00
#
_symmetry.space_group_name_H-M   'P 1'
#
loop_
_entity.id
_entity.type
_entity.pdbx_description
1 polymer ?
#
loop_
_entity_poly.entity_id
_entity_poly.type
_entity_poly.pdbx_seq_one_letter_code
_entity_poly.pdbx_strand_id
1 'polypeptide(L)'
;MDFINVRKTSQSNTIKRSDVKMGEVFVAAGDGRQNVYAHTGVRTVPPSTKPVRFQGINLATGEPASTENGDRNVIVVGTWTLDVDIHEDYKDIAKLIS
;
A
#
# COMPACT_ATOMS: atom_id res chain seq x y z
N MET A 1 11.44 9.27 -12.12
CA MET A 1 10.14 9.67 -11.52
C MET A 1 9.46 8.38 -11.08
N ASP A 2 9.03 8.24 -9.82
CA ASP A 2 8.50 6.96 -9.34
C ASP A 2 7.03 6.79 -9.73
N PHE A 3 6.66 5.63 -10.29
CA PHE A 3 5.29 5.32 -10.68
C PHE A 3 4.78 4.08 -9.93
N ILE A 4 3.55 4.16 -9.41
CA ILE A 4 2.85 3.00 -8.84
C ILE A 4 1.93 2.43 -9.91
N ASN A 5 2.26 1.24 -10.40
CA ASN A 5 1.42 0.52 -11.34
C ASN A 5 0.44 -0.38 -10.60
N VAL A 6 -0.86 -0.13 -10.76
CA VAL A 6 -1.93 -0.94 -10.15
C VAL A 6 -2.48 -1.93 -11.17
N ARG A 7 -2.39 -3.22 -10.86
CA ARG A 7 -3.05 -4.29 -11.61
C ARG A 7 -4.35 -4.67 -10.91
N LYS A 8 -5.47 -4.45 -11.60
CA LYS A 8 -6.79 -4.86 -11.11
C LYS A 8 -6.87 -6.38 -11.08
N THR A 9 -7.28 -6.96 -9.96
CA THR A 9 -7.60 -8.39 -9.87
C THR A 9 -9.03 -8.61 -10.36
N SER A 10 -9.27 -9.74 -11.03
CA SER A 10 -10.60 -10.11 -11.55
C SER A 10 -11.61 -10.42 -10.43
N GLN A 11 -11.13 -10.65 -9.22
CA GLN A 11 -11.93 -10.94 -8.03
C GLN A 11 -11.65 -9.90 -6.96
N SER A 12 -12.74 -9.30 -6.45
CA SER A 12 -12.72 -8.42 -5.30
C SER A 12 -13.17 -9.19 -4.06
N ASN A 13 -12.32 -9.23 -3.02
CA ASN A 13 -12.62 -9.94 -1.78
C ASN A 13 -12.81 -8.95 -0.63
N THR A 14 -13.90 -9.12 0.12
CA THR A 14 -14.11 -8.39 1.37
C THR A 14 -13.37 -9.10 2.49
N ILE A 15 -12.35 -8.46 3.05
CA ILE A 15 -11.50 -9.00 4.13
C ILE A 15 -11.35 -7.99 5.27
N LYS A 16 -10.80 -8.42 6.41
CA LYS A 16 -10.39 -7.46 7.44
C LYS A 16 -9.20 -6.66 6.92
N ARG A 17 -9.15 -5.37 7.26
CA ARG A 17 -8.00 -4.52 6.89
C ARG A 17 -6.67 -5.07 7.41
N SER A 18 -6.69 -5.70 8.58
CA SER A 18 -5.54 -6.38 9.19
C SER A 18 -5.03 -7.59 8.39
N ASP A 19 -5.86 -8.17 7.52
CA ASP A 19 -5.53 -9.32 6.68
C ASP A 19 -5.03 -8.91 5.28
N VAL A 20 -5.08 -7.61 4.94
CA VAL A 20 -4.54 -7.11 3.66
C VAL A 20 -3.04 -7.37 3.62
N LYS A 21 -2.56 -7.94 2.53
CA LYS A 21 -1.14 -8.29 2.36
C LYS A 21 -0.36 -7.16 1.71
N MET A 22 0.92 -7.07 2.03
CA MET A 22 1.83 -6.17 1.32
C MET A 22 1.77 -6.46 -0.18
N GLY A 23 1.71 -5.41 -1.00
CA GLY A 23 1.53 -5.54 -2.45
C GLY A 23 0.07 -5.54 -2.89
N GLU A 24 -0.92 -5.62 -2.00
CA GLU A 24 -2.33 -5.52 -2.34
C GLU A 24 -2.82 -4.07 -2.38
N VAL A 25 -3.84 -3.83 -3.20
CA VAL A 25 -4.59 -2.58 -3.28
C VAL A 25 -6.00 -2.83 -2.78
N PHE A 26 -6.48 -1.98 -1.88
CA PHE A 26 -7.82 -2.09 -1.32
C PHE A 26 -8.56 -0.77 -1.26
N VAL A 27 -9.88 -0.86 -1.27
CA VAL A 27 -10.80 0.26 -1.06
C VAL A 27 -11.23 0.27 0.40
N ALA A 28 -11.06 1.41 1.05
CA ALA A 28 -11.56 1.66 2.38
C ALA A 28 -12.51 2.85 2.38
N ALA A 29 -13.68 2.65 3.01
CA ALA A 29 -14.63 3.71 3.30
C ALA A 29 -14.29 4.38 4.64
N GLY A 30 -14.12 5.70 4.63
CA GLY A 30 -13.93 6.54 5.81
C GLY A 30 -14.59 7.90 5.58
N ASP A 31 -15.28 8.43 6.60
CA ASP A 31 -15.88 9.77 6.62
C ASP A 31 -16.71 10.13 5.37
N GLY A 32 -17.46 9.15 4.85
CA GLY A 32 -18.32 9.32 3.67
C GLY A 32 -17.59 9.29 2.32
N ARG A 33 -16.29 8.99 2.29
CA ARG A 33 -15.47 8.87 1.07
C ARG A 33 -14.92 7.46 0.90
N GLN A 34 -14.82 7.01 -0.35
CA GLN A 34 -14.09 5.79 -0.71
C GLN A 34 -12.68 6.19 -1.14
N ASN A 35 -11.67 5.75 -0.39
CA ASN A 35 -10.27 5.95 -0.74
C ASN A 35 -9.65 4.61 -1.14
N VAL A 36 -8.74 4.66 -2.10
CA VAL A 36 -7.99 3.49 -2.58
C VAL A 36 -6.57 3.57 -2.06
N TYR A 37 -6.09 2.48 -1.46
CA TYR A 37 -4.78 2.42 -0.85
C TYR A 37 -3.97 1.26 -1.40
N ALA A 38 -2.69 1.52 -1.69
CA ALA A 38 -1.69 0.49 -1.92
C ALA A 38 -1.01 0.13 -0.59
N HIS A 39 -1.00 -1.15 -0.20
CA HIS A 39 -0.35 -1.59 1.02
C HIS A 39 1.15 -1.77 0.79
N THR A 40 1.95 -0.91 1.44
CA THR A 40 3.42 -0.89 1.26
C THR A 40 4.17 -1.62 2.37
N GLY A 41 3.48 -2.04 3.42
CA GLY A 41 4.06 -2.83 4.51
C GLY A 41 3.49 -2.47 5.87
N VAL A 42 4.05 -3.07 6.90
CA VAL A 42 3.65 -2.86 8.29
C VAL A 42 4.65 -1.94 8.96
N ARG A 43 4.17 -0.90 9.64
CA ARG A 43 5.01 -0.13 10.57
C ARG A 43 4.95 -0.79 11.94
N THR A 44 6.04 -1.45 12.33
CA THR A 44 6.23 -1.95 13.69
C THR A 44 6.44 -0.75 14.62
N VAL A 45 5.49 -0.48 15.50
CA VAL A 45 5.63 0.51 16.56
C VAL A 45 6.12 -0.21 17.81
N PRO A 46 7.00 0.37 18.64
CA PRO A 46 7.50 -0.28 19.85
C PRO A 46 6.37 -0.89 20.71
N PRO A 47 6.59 -2.05 21.36
CA PRO A 47 5.54 -2.86 21.99
C PRO A 47 4.67 -2.15 23.04
N SER A 48 5.11 -1.00 23.54
CA SER A 48 4.44 -0.25 24.60
C SER A 48 3.24 0.59 24.15
N THR A 49 2.92 0.72 22.84
CA THR A 49 1.98 1.77 22.36
C THR A 49 0.92 1.37 21.30
N LYS A 50 0.38 0.14 21.34
CA LYS A 50 -0.76 -0.33 20.50
C LYS A 50 -0.37 -0.73 19.04
N PRO A 51 -1.27 -1.38 18.26
CA PRO A 51 -0.93 -2.47 17.34
C PRO A 51 -0.26 -2.02 16.04
N VAL A 52 0.35 -3.01 15.36
CA VAL A 52 0.71 -3.06 13.94
C VAL A 52 -0.09 -2.05 13.12
N ARG A 53 0.60 -1.00 12.64
CA ARG A 53 -0.03 0.03 11.80
C ARG A 53 0.08 -0.39 10.35
N PHE A 54 -1.06 -0.35 9.65
CA PHE A 54 -1.06 -0.36 8.19
C PHE A 54 -0.20 0.82 7.70
N GLN A 55 0.74 0.54 6.81
CA GLN A 55 1.43 1.55 6.03
C GLN A 55 1.08 1.36 4.55
N GLY A 56 0.73 2.46 3.91
CA GLY A 56 0.40 2.46 2.50
C GLY A 56 0.44 3.86 1.91
N ILE A 57 -0.03 3.95 0.66
CA ILE A 57 -0.12 5.20 -0.08
C ILE A 57 -1.57 5.39 -0.52
N ASN A 58 -2.14 6.56 -0.27
CA ASN A 58 -3.43 6.93 -0.83
C ASN A 58 -3.23 7.21 -2.33
N LEU A 59 -3.83 6.39 -3.19
CA LEU A 59 -3.65 6.51 -4.64
C LEU A 59 -4.33 7.75 -5.24
N ALA A 60 -5.25 8.39 -4.52
CA ALA A 60 -5.87 9.64 -4.97
C ALA A 60 -4.97 10.86 -4.73
N THR A 61 -4.18 10.86 -3.65
CA THR A 61 -3.35 12.02 -3.24
C THR A 61 -1.85 11.79 -3.42
N GLY A 62 -1.40 10.54 -3.56
CA GLY A 62 0.01 10.17 -3.54
C GLY A 62 0.65 10.23 -2.14
N GLU A 63 -0.12 10.58 -1.11
CA GLU A 63 0.43 10.79 0.22
C GLU A 63 0.56 9.48 1.01
N PRO A 64 1.61 9.35 1.85
CA PRO A 64 1.72 8.26 2.81
C PRO A 64 0.50 8.23 3.74
N ALA A 65 -0.13 7.07 3.83
CA ALA A 65 -1.21 6.80 4.75
C ALA A 65 -0.74 5.82 5.82
N SER A 66 -0.91 6.22 7.08
CA SER A 66 -0.79 5.29 8.21
C SER A 66 -2.10 5.33 8.97
N THR A 67 -2.72 4.17 9.15
CA THR A 67 -3.92 4.05 9.99
C THR A 67 -3.62 3.05 11.09
N GLU A 68 -4.09 3.34 12.29
CA GLU A 68 -4.25 2.29 13.29
C GLU A 68 -5.16 1.23 12.65
N ASN A 69 -4.77 -0.04 12.76
CA ASN A 69 -5.54 -1.14 12.21
C ASN A 69 -6.88 -1.19 12.94
N GLY A 70 -7.87 -0.43 12.45
CA GLY A 70 -9.25 -0.72 12.75
C GLY A 70 -9.62 -1.97 11.95
N ASP A 71 -10.12 -3.01 12.61
CA ASP A 71 -10.62 -4.26 12.02
C ASP A 71 -11.91 -4.08 11.18
N ARG A 72 -12.01 -2.94 10.48
CA ARG A 72 -13.05 -2.68 9.51
C ARG A 72 -12.80 -3.55 8.28
N ASN A 73 -13.91 -3.97 7.68
CA ASN A 73 -13.86 -4.70 6.43
C ASN A 73 -13.46 -3.74 5.31
N VAL A 74 -12.63 -4.21 4.40
CA VAL A 74 -12.17 -3.52 3.21
C VAL A 74 -12.31 -4.45 2.01
N ILE A 75 -12.26 -3.89 0.81
CA ILE A 75 -12.36 -4.66 -0.44
C ILE A 75 -11.00 -4.62 -1.13
N VAL A 76 -10.32 -5.77 -1.22
CA VAL A 76 -9.11 -5.88 -2.05
C VAL A 76 -9.52 -5.90 -3.51
N VAL A 77 -8.92 -5.04 -4.33
CA VAL A 77 -9.29 -4.79 -5.74
C VAL A 77 -8.14 -5.01 -6.71
N GLY A 78 -6.93 -5.25 -6.21
CA GLY A 78 -5.77 -5.40 -7.07
C GLY A 78 -4.49 -5.65 -6.31
N THR A 79 -3.40 -5.67 -7.07
CA THR A 79 -2.04 -5.59 -6.58
C THR A 79 -1.32 -4.39 -7.18
N TRP A 80 -0.23 -3.96 -6.55
CA TRP A 80 0.61 -2.88 -7.06
C TRP A 80 2.06 -3.31 -7.20
N THR A 81 2.77 -2.70 -8.15
CA THR A 81 4.23 -2.80 -8.29
C THR A 81 4.85 -1.41 -8.21
N LEU A 82 6.02 -1.32 -7.56
CA LEU A 82 6.84 -0.11 -7.56
C LEU A 82 7.74 -0.15 -8.79
N ASP A 83 7.53 0.77 -9.72
CA ASP A 83 8.48 0.98 -10.80
C ASP A 83 9.38 2.15 -10.42
N VAL A 84 10.64 1.83 -10.11
CA VAL A 84 11.69 2.81 -9.81
C VAL A 84 12.37 3.18 -11.10
N ASP A 85 12.16 4.42 -11.54
CA ASP A 85 12.86 4.98 -12.69
C ASP A 85 14.19 5.57 -12.23
N ILE A 86 15.26 4.81 -12.47
CA ILE A 86 16.62 5.17 -12.09
C ILE A 86 17.15 6.18 -13.11
N HIS A 87 17.45 7.39 -12.64
CA HIS A 87 18.08 8.43 -13.45
C HIS A 87 19.33 7.88 -14.15
N GLU A 88 19.62 8.34 -15.37
CA GLU A 88 20.67 7.77 -16.21
C GLU A 88 22.02 7.69 -15.50
N ASP A 89 22.34 8.72 -14.71
CA ASP A 89 23.58 8.82 -13.92
C ASP A 89 23.77 7.71 -12.86
N TYR A 90 22.70 6.97 -12.53
CA TYR A 90 22.71 5.90 -11.52
C TYR A 90 22.41 4.52 -12.11
N LYS A 91 22.24 4.38 -13.44
CA LYS A 91 21.94 3.10 -14.10
C LYS A 91 23.01 2.04 -13.86
N ASP A 92 24.27 2.46 -13.72
CA ASP A 92 25.39 1.55 -13.48
C ASP A 92 25.40 0.99 -12.04
N ILE A 93 24.91 1.78 -11.07
CA ILE A 93 24.78 1.32 -9.68
C ILE A 93 23.64 0.29 -9.58
N ALA A 94 22.54 0.50 -10.30
CA ALA A 94 21.41 -0.41 -10.29
C ALA A 94 21.75 -1.83 -10.81
N LYS A 95 22.68 -1.95 -11.77
CA LYS A 95 23.18 -3.24 -12.27
C LYS A 95 24.02 -4.03 -11.25
N LEU A 96 24.58 -3.36 -10.23
CA LEU A 96 25.43 -3.98 -9.22
C LEU A 96 24.63 -4.67 -8.09
N ILE A 97 23.32 -4.43 -8.01
CA ILE A 97 22.43 -4.89 -6.94
C ILE A 97 21.26 -5.76 -7.44
N SER A 98 21.21 -6.06 -8.75
CA SER A 98 20.30 -7.03 -9.38
C SER A 98 20.96 -8.40 -9.54
#